data_AF-A0A3N5IPT3-F1
#
_entry.id   AF-A0A3N5IPT3-F1
#
_cell.length_a   1.000
_cell.length_b   1.000
_cell.length_c   1.000
_cell.angle_alpha   90.00
_cell.angle_beta   90.00
_cell.angle_gamma   90.00
#
_symmetry.space_group_name_H-M   'P 1'
#
loop_
_entity.id
_entity.type
_entity.pdbx_description
1 polymer ?
#
loop_
_entity_poly.entity_id
_entity_poly.type
_entity_poly.pdbx_seq_one_letter_code
_entity_poly.pdbx_strand_id
1 'polypeptide(L)'
;MLNQAIPGKLIVLFVGLLFLSYVAAETATAASSRKNAARGPGQKNVIVLMTDGTGAAHTTITRWYKGAPLALDRMFYSQMRTYSVDSLITDSAPAATAFATGYKSNDKYVGIYPSE
;
A
#
# COMPACT_ATOMS: atom_id res chain seq x y z
N MET A 1 -3.07 -38.04 -59.55
CA MET A 1 -4.37 -38.25 -58.88
C MET A 1 -4.10 -38.61 -57.43
N LEU A 2 -4.31 -37.70 -56.48
CA LEU A 2 -4.52 -37.98 -55.06
C LEU A 2 -4.87 -36.65 -54.35
N ASN A 3 -6.10 -36.21 -54.57
CA ASN A 3 -6.77 -35.18 -53.76
C ASN A 3 -7.10 -35.80 -52.40
N GLN A 4 -6.12 -35.84 -51.50
CA GLN A 4 -6.35 -36.23 -50.10
C GLN A 4 -6.88 -34.99 -49.37
N ALA A 5 -8.21 -34.82 -49.41
CA ALA A 5 -8.91 -33.80 -48.64
C ALA A 5 -8.55 -33.99 -47.15
N ILE A 6 -7.89 -32.98 -46.57
CA ILE A 6 -7.51 -32.98 -45.16
C ILE A 6 -8.80 -33.22 -44.34
N PRO A 7 -8.89 -34.29 -43.53
CA PRO A 7 -10.13 -34.64 -42.85
C PRO A 7 -10.53 -33.47 -41.93
N GLY A 8 -11.79 -33.00 -42.02
CA GLY A 8 -12.26 -31.82 -41.29
C GLY A 8 -12.03 -31.87 -39.77
N LYS A 9 -11.92 -33.08 -39.19
CA LYS A 9 -11.52 -33.30 -37.80
C LYS A 9 -10.12 -32.76 -37.47
N LEU A 10 -9.18 -32.83 -38.42
CA LEU A 10 -7.81 -32.32 -38.25
C LEU A 10 -7.77 -30.79 -38.29
N ILE A 11 -8.62 -30.16 -39.11
CA ILE A 11 -8.75 -28.69 -39.18
C ILE A 11 -9.36 -28.15 -37.88
N VAL A 12 -10.41 -28.78 -37.36
CA VAL A 12 -11.06 -28.39 -36.09
C VAL A 12 -10.08 -28.51 -34.91
N LEU A 13 -9.26 -29.56 -34.89
CA LEU A 13 -8.23 -29.74 -33.87
C LEU A 13 -7.17 -28.63 -33.93
N PHE A 14 -6.75 -28.25 -35.14
CA PHE A 14 -5.74 -27.21 -35.36
C PHE A 14 -6.24 -25.82 -34.95
N VAL A 15 -7.49 -25.49 -35.29
CA VAL A 15 -8.14 -24.23 -34.87
C VAL A 15 -8.34 -24.20 -33.36
N GLY A 16 -8.74 -25.32 -32.74
CA GLY A 16 -8.87 -25.43 -31.29
C GLY A 16 -7.53 -25.23 -30.56
N LEU A 17 -6.44 -25.81 -31.09
CA LEU A 17 -5.08 -25.62 -30.55
C LEU A 17 -4.60 -24.17 -30.68
N LEU A 18 -4.87 -23.53 -31.83
CA LEU A 18 -4.55 -22.11 -32.02
C LEU A 18 -5.33 -21.22 -31.05
N PHE A 19 -6.63 -21.49 -30.87
CA PHE A 19 -7.46 -20.73 -29.92
C PHE A 19 -6.99 -20.92 -28.47
N LEU A 20 -6.65 -22.16 -28.08
CA LEU A 20 -6.13 -22.45 -26.75
C LEU A 20 -4.78 -21.76 -26.49
N SER A 21 -3.91 -21.72 -27.50
CA SER A 21 -2.62 -21.02 -27.41
C SER A 21 -2.78 -19.51 -27.25
N TYR A 22 -3.78 -18.91 -27.92
CA TYR A 22 -4.08 -17.48 -27.82
C TYR A 22 -4.57 -17.10 -26.42
N VAL A 23 -5.50 -17.88 -25.84
CA VAL A 23 -6.02 -17.66 -24.48
C VAL A 23 -4.93 -17.84 -23.42
N ALA A 24 -4.01 -18.80 -23.61
CA ALA A 24 -2.87 -19.01 -22.72
C ALA A 24 -1.87 -17.83 -22.76
N ALA A 25 -1.68 -17.20 -23.92
CA ALA A 25 -0.79 -16.05 -24.08
C ALA A 25 -1.33 -14.78 -23.39
N GLU A 26 -2.64 -14.51 -23.48
CA GLU A 26 -3.26 -13.36 -22.80
C GLU A 26 -3.18 -13.48 -21.28
N THR A 27 -3.43 -14.67 -20.73
CA THR A 27 -3.38 -14.92 -19.27
C THR A 27 -1.95 -14.82 -18.71
N ALA A 28 -0.94 -15.29 -19.45
CA ALA A 28 0.47 -15.15 -19.07
C ALA A 28 0.93 -13.68 -19.06
N THR A 29 0.48 -12.89 -20.04
CA THR A 29 0.83 -11.47 -20.14
C THR A 29 0.18 -10.65 -19.02
N ALA A 30 -1.08 -10.95 -18.67
CA ALA A 30 -1.77 -10.34 -17.54
C ALA A 30 -1.11 -10.67 -16.18
N ALA A 31 -0.63 -11.90 -16.00
CA ALA A 31 0.09 -12.32 -14.80
C ALA A 31 1.47 -11.64 -14.66
N SER A 32 2.20 -11.48 -15.76
CA SER A 32 3.49 -10.78 -15.80
C SER A 32 3.35 -9.28 -15.53
N SER A 33 2.29 -8.65 -16.06
CA SER A 33 1.98 -7.23 -15.83
C SER A 33 1.70 -6.91 -14.36
N ARG A 34 1.01 -7.80 -13.63
CA ARG A 34 0.81 -7.64 -12.17
C ARG A 34 2.12 -7.70 -11.38
N LYS A 35 3.05 -8.57 -11.76
CA LYS A 35 4.35 -8.72 -11.08
C LYS A 35 5.24 -7.49 -11.26
N ASN A 36 5.18 -6.85 -12.42
CA ASN A 36 5.94 -5.63 -12.71
C ASN A 36 5.26 -4.37 -12.14
N ALA A 37 3.92 -4.30 -12.12
CA ALA A 37 3.18 -3.21 -11.48
C ALA A 37 3.38 -3.17 -9.95
N ALA A 38 3.54 -4.33 -9.32
CA ALA A 38 3.85 -4.43 -7.89
C ALA A 38 5.26 -3.94 -7.53
N ARG A 39 6.13 -3.75 -8.53
CA ARG A 39 7.54 -3.38 -8.35
C ARG A 39 7.86 -2.09 -9.09
N GLY A 40 7.00 -1.08 -8.90
CA GLY A 40 7.36 0.29 -9.25
C GLY A 40 8.71 0.69 -8.61
N PRO A 41 9.42 1.68 -9.17
CA PRO A 41 10.68 2.12 -8.59
C PRO A 41 10.45 2.48 -7.13
N GLY A 42 11.11 1.74 -6.22
CA GLY A 42 10.97 1.96 -4.78
C GLY A 42 11.32 3.39 -4.40
N GLN A 43 10.70 3.89 -3.34
CA GLN A 43 10.96 5.23 -2.82
C GLN A 43 12.40 5.29 -2.31
N LYS A 44 13.23 6.14 -2.94
CA LYS A 44 14.65 6.31 -2.57
C LYS A 44 14.83 7.03 -1.23
N ASN A 45 13.91 7.93 -0.91
CA ASN A 45 14.00 8.82 0.25
C ASN A 45 12.67 8.81 1.01
N VAL A 46 12.75 8.79 2.34
CA VAL A 46 11.61 8.91 3.25
C VAL A 46 11.91 10.00 4.26
N ILE A 47 11.00 10.98 4.37
CA ILE A 47 11.08 12.06 5.37
C ILE A 47 9.85 11.96 6.25
N VAL A 48 10.04 11.78 7.55
CA VAL A 48 8.95 11.75 8.54
C VAL A 48 8.96 13.07 9.29
N LEU A 49 7.90 13.87 9.12
CA LEU A 49 7.70 15.09 9.90
C LEU A 49 6.72 14.76 11.03
N MET A 50 7.24 14.73 12.25
CA MET A 50 6.47 14.44 13.45
C MET A 50 6.26 15.72 14.27
N THR A 51 5.02 16.02 14.60
CA THR A 51 4.66 17.12 15.49
C THR A 51 4.08 16.54 16.76
N ASP A 52 4.68 16.85 17.90
CA ASP A 52 4.18 16.39 19.20
C ASP A 52 2.85 17.10 19.56
N GLY A 53 1.92 16.39 20.22
CA GLY A 53 0.66 16.92 20.73
C GLY A 53 -0.32 17.50 19.69
N THR A 54 -0.05 17.38 18.40
CA THR A 54 -0.79 18.12 17.36
C THR A 54 -2.00 17.34 16.83
N GLY A 55 -3.15 17.49 17.51
CA GLY A 55 -4.45 17.01 17.02
C GLY A 55 -5.14 17.92 16.00
N ALA A 56 -6.33 17.51 15.55
CA ALA A 56 -7.13 18.22 14.54
C ALA A 56 -7.57 19.64 14.97
N ALA A 57 -7.76 19.87 16.28
CA ALA A 57 -8.05 21.20 16.81
C ALA A 57 -6.87 22.16 16.62
N HIS A 58 -5.64 21.68 16.87
CA HIS A 58 -4.42 22.46 16.71
C HIS A 58 -4.19 22.86 15.24
N THR A 59 -4.40 21.94 14.29
CA THR A 59 -4.29 22.30 12.86
C THR A 59 -5.35 23.29 12.43
N THR A 60 -6.55 23.22 13.03
CA THR A 60 -7.65 24.15 12.74
C THR A 60 -7.34 25.56 13.25
N ILE A 61 -6.91 25.72 14.50
CA ILE A 61 -6.55 27.06 15.01
C ILE A 61 -5.35 27.66 14.26
N THR A 62 -4.38 26.83 13.84
CA THR A 62 -3.25 27.30 13.02
C THR A 62 -3.70 27.79 11.65
N ARG A 63 -4.70 27.16 11.01
CA ARG A 63 -5.33 27.67 9.77
C ARG A 63 -5.95 29.05 9.98
N TRP A 64 -6.68 29.23 11.08
CA TRP A 64 -7.29 30.52 11.43
C TRP A 64 -6.24 31.60 11.67
N TYR A 65 -5.21 31.30 12.45
CA TYR A 65 -4.13 32.24 12.74
C TYR A 65 -3.35 32.63 11.48
N LYS A 66 -3.07 31.67 10.59
CA LYS A 66 -2.37 31.91 9.32
C LYS A 66 -3.25 32.67 8.31
N GLY A 67 -4.57 32.53 8.39
CA GLY A 67 -5.52 33.09 7.41
C GLY A 67 -5.46 32.43 6.03
N ALA A 68 -4.80 31.27 5.91
CA ALA A 68 -4.62 30.55 4.64
C ALA A 68 -4.43 29.04 4.89
N PRO A 69 -4.63 28.18 3.87
CA PRO A 69 -4.37 26.75 3.99
C PRO A 69 -2.93 26.44 4.45
N LEU A 70 -2.78 25.37 5.21
CA LEU A 70 -1.49 24.83 5.62
C LEU A 70 -0.91 23.94 4.53
N ALA A 71 0.41 23.79 4.50
CA ALA A 71 1.07 22.89 3.55
C ALA A 71 0.60 21.43 3.72
N LEU A 72 0.32 21.02 4.98
CA LEU A 72 -0.21 19.71 5.33
C LEU A 72 -1.62 19.44 4.77
N ASP A 73 -2.44 20.47 4.50
CA ASP A 73 -3.81 20.27 4.01
C ASP A 73 -3.81 19.58 2.64
N ARG A 74 -2.77 19.82 1.81
CA ARG A 74 -2.58 19.16 0.50
C ARG A 74 -2.03 17.74 0.62
N MET A 75 -1.48 17.38 1.77
CA MET A 75 -0.83 16.08 2.03
C MET A 75 -1.72 15.16 2.86
N PHE A 76 -2.91 15.61 3.26
CA PHE A 76 -3.80 14.82 4.10
C PHE A 76 -4.38 13.63 3.32
N TYR A 77 -4.15 12.43 3.86
CA TYR A 77 -4.68 11.20 3.29
C TYR A 77 -5.67 10.51 4.24
N SER A 78 -5.28 10.28 5.50
CA SER A 78 -6.11 9.62 6.50
C SER A 78 -5.70 9.98 7.94
N GLN A 79 -6.47 9.51 8.92
CA GLN A 79 -6.16 9.61 10.35
C GLN A 79 -5.68 8.27 10.90
N MET A 80 -5.01 8.31 12.06
CA MET A 80 -4.44 7.15 12.75
C MET A 80 -4.93 7.06 14.19
N ARG A 81 -4.98 5.85 14.74
CA ARG A 81 -5.37 5.59 16.14
C ARG A 81 -4.15 5.59 17.05
N THR A 82 -4.14 6.47 18.05
CA THR A 82 -2.97 6.76 18.88
C THR A 82 -2.96 6.09 20.25
N TYR A 83 -3.85 5.14 20.55
CA TYR A 83 -3.79 4.42 21.84
C TYR A 83 -2.46 3.64 22.01
N SER A 84 -1.92 3.54 23.23
CA SER A 84 -0.80 2.65 23.57
C SER A 84 -1.31 1.24 23.90
N VAL A 85 -0.44 0.32 24.29
CA VAL A 85 -0.87 -1.05 24.68
C VAL A 85 -1.75 -1.03 25.94
N ASP A 86 -1.43 -0.14 26.87
CA ASP A 86 -1.96 -0.05 28.24
C ASP A 86 -2.80 1.21 28.51
N SER A 87 -2.85 2.17 27.58
CA SER A 87 -3.57 3.43 27.75
C SER A 87 -4.33 3.87 26.50
N LEU A 88 -5.53 4.43 26.71
CA LEU A 88 -6.30 5.11 25.67
C LEU A 88 -5.63 6.42 25.22
N ILE A 89 -4.89 7.07 26.12
CA ILE A 89 -4.16 8.32 25.88
C ILE A 89 -2.67 8.00 25.94
N THR A 90 -2.01 8.01 24.78
CA THR A 90 -0.57 7.75 24.68
C THR A 90 0.25 8.96 25.13
N ASP A 91 1.40 8.69 25.74
CA ASP A 91 2.51 9.63 25.82
C ASP A 91 3.36 9.61 24.54
N SER A 92 4.29 10.56 24.41
CA SER A 92 5.21 10.71 23.28
C SER A 92 6.18 9.53 23.13
N ALA A 93 6.58 8.87 24.21
CA ALA A 93 7.50 7.72 24.19
C ALA A 93 6.92 6.47 23.47
N PRO A 94 5.77 5.90 23.89
CA PRO A 94 5.14 4.79 23.18
C PRO A 94 4.65 5.17 21.78
N ALA A 95 4.24 6.43 21.57
CA ALA A 95 3.86 6.93 20.26
C ALA A 95 5.05 6.93 19.29
N ALA A 96 6.20 7.48 19.70
CA ALA A 96 7.42 7.48 18.88
C ALA A 96 7.87 6.05 18.56
N THR A 97 7.78 5.13 19.52
CA THR A 97 8.07 3.70 19.30
C THR A 97 7.16 3.12 18.22
N ALA A 98 5.85 3.40 18.28
CA ALA A 98 4.91 2.92 17.27
C ALA A 98 5.19 3.50 15.87
N PHE A 99 5.54 4.79 15.75
CA PHE A 99 5.89 5.41 14.46
C PHE A 99 7.20 4.89 13.87
N ALA A 100 8.20 4.64 14.72
CA ALA A 100 9.52 4.19 14.27
C ALA A 100 9.56 2.68 13.95
N THR A 101 8.85 1.86 14.73
CA THR A 101 8.97 0.39 14.66
C THR A 101 7.75 -0.29 14.06
N GLY A 102 6.59 0.38 14.02
CA GLY A 102 5.31 -0.23 13.66
C GLY A 102 4.65 -1.03 14.80
N TYR A 103 5.26 -1.09 15.99
CA TYR A 103 4.73 -1.81 17.16
C TYR A 103 4.40 -0.85 18.30
N LYS A 104 3.22 -1.04 18.90
CA LYS A 104 2.81 -0.29 20.10
C LYS A 104 3.61 -0.79 21.31
N SER A 105 3.88 0.12 22.25
CA SER A 105 4.58 -0.16 23.51
C SER A 105 3.77 0.32 24.72
N ASN A 106 4.25 0.01 25.93
CA ASN A 106 3.68 0.47 27.20
C ASN A 106 4.02 1.94 27.47
N ASP A 107 3.29 2.54 28.41
CA ASP A 107 3.54 3.91 28.84
C ASP A 107 5.01 4.11 29.25
N LYS A 108 5.59 5.25 28.84
CA LYS A 108 6.98 5.67 29.10
C LYS A 108 8.08 4.81 28.48
N TYR A 109 7.76 3.80 27.67
CA TYR A 109 8.78 2.94 27.03
C TYR A 109 9.17 3.47 25.65
N VAL A 110 10.47 3.40 25.34
CA VAL A 110 11.04 3.82 24.05
C VAL A 110 11.81 2.67 23.42
N GLY A 111 11.35 2.17 22.27
CA GLY A 111 12.06 1.14 21.51
C GLY A 111 12.05 -0.25 22.15
N ILE A 112 11.21 -0.48 23.15
CA ILE A 112 11.08 -1.78 23.83
C ILE A 112 9.72 -2.38 23.48
N TYR A 113 9.72 -3.69 23.27
CA TYR A 113 8.48 -4.44 23.07
C TYR A 113 7.63 -4.36 24.34
N PRO A 114 6.29 -4.33 24.22
CA PRO A 114 5.44 -4.29 25.40
C PRO A 114 5.72 -5.48 26.31
N SER A 115 5.97 -5.19 27.59
CA SER A 115 5.97 -6.19 28.66
C SER A 115 4.51 -6.37 29.06
N GLU A 116 4.04 -7.62 29.10
CA GLU A 116 2.68 -7.93 29.55
C GLU A 116 2.29 -7.22 30.85
#